data_AF-A0A3B1AEB3-F1
#
_entry.id   AF-A0A3B1AEB3-F1
#
_cell.length_a   1.000
_cell.length_b   1.000
_cell.length_c   1.000
_cell.angle_alpha   90.00
_cell.angle_beta   90.00
_cell.angle_gamma   90.00
#
_symmetry.space_group_name_H-M   'P 1'
#
loop_
_entity.id
_entity.type
_entity.pdbx_description
1 polymer ?
#
loop_
_entity_poly.entity_id
_entity_poly.type
_entity_poly.pdbx_seq_one_letter_code
_entity_poly.pdbx_strand_id
1 'polypeptide(L)'
;MRIGSGLLQAVRQAKDQQVADETIYLLIEQASEEGAVRALAQLGLSDADAGADISELRNLLDSWRDTKRTARQSVIRWIIRMCLSALLIGLAVKLKLIQLGQIFG
;
A
#
# COMPACT_ATOMS: atom_id res chain seq x y z
N MET A 1 2.37 8.39 -27.83
CA MET A 1 1.80 9.17 -26.70
C MET A 1 2.09 10.65 -26.94
N ARG A 2 1.04 11.46 -27.07
CA ARG A 2 1.07 12.87 -27.51
C ARG A 2 0.84 13.86 -26.35
N ILE A 3 1.01 13.40 -25.10
CA ILE A 3 0.58 14.13 -23.90
C ILE A 3 1.61 15.20 -23.48
N GLY A 4 2.89 15.07 -23.85
CA GLY A 4 3.94 16.03 -23.46
C GLY A 4 4.35 17.06 -24.51
N SER A 5 4.01 16.87 -25.79
CA SER A 5 4.53 17.72 -26.88
C SER A 5 3.79 19.07 -27.01
N GLY A 6 2.56 19.17 -26.50
CA GLY A 6 1.73 20.37 -26.65
C GLY A 6 2.29 21.59 -25.92
N LEU A 7 2.71 21.44 -24.65
CA LEU A 7 3.31 22.53 -23.88
C LEU A 7 4.67 22.95 -24.45
N LEU A 8 5.50 21.97 -24.86
CA LEU A 8 6.78 22.26 -25.49
C LEU A 8 6.61 23.06 -26.80
N GLN A 9 5.59 22.73 -27.59
CA GLN A 9 5.27 23.47 -28.80
C GLN A 9 4.72 24.87 -28.50
N ALA A 10 3.86 25.01 -27.49
CA ALA A 10 3.32 26.30 -27.07
C ALA A 10 4.42 27.25 -26.54
N VAL A 11 5.36 26.74 -25.73
CA VAL A 11 6.51 27.53 -25.24
C VAL A 11 7.44 27.93 -26.39
N ARG A 12 7.70 27.02 -27.34
CA ARG A 12 8.48 27.35 -28.55
C ARG A 12 7.81 28.46 -29.36
N GLN A 13 6.50 28.35 -29.60
CA GLN A 13 5.75 29.37 -30.34
C GLN A 13 5.74 30.72 -29.60
N ALA A 14 5.58 30.72 -28.28
CA ALA A 14 5.66 31.95 -27.47
C ALA A 14 7.04 32.61 -27.59
N LYS A 15 8.10 31.80 -27.58
CA LYS A 15 9.47 32.28 -27.79
C LYS A 15 9.68 32.84 -29.20
N ASP A 16 9.14 32.19 -30.23
CA ASP A 16 9.17 32.67 -31.62
C ASP A 16 8.41 34.00 -31.78
N GLN A 17 7.40 34.25 -30.94
CA GLN A 17 6.66 35.51 -30.85
C GLN A 17 7.32 36.56 -29.94
N GLN A 18 8.53 36.31 -29.43
CA GLN A 18 9.26 37.19 -28.50
C GLN A 18 8.47 37.53 -27.22
N VAL A 19 7.63 36.61 -26.74
CA VAL A 19 6.99 36.74 -25.43
C VAL A 19 8.08 36.67 -24.36
N ALA A 20 8.00 37.56 -23.37
CA ALA A 20 8.98 37.64 -22.31
C ALA A 20 8.99 36.35 -21.45
N ASP A 21 10.17 35.89 -21.05
CA ASP A 21 10.34 34.61 -20.35
C ASP A 21 9.56 34.60 -19.02
N GLU A 22 9.54 35.72 -18.29
CA GLU A 22 8.77 35.88 -17.06
C GLU A 22 7.27 35.65 -17.26
N THR A 23 6.74 36.04 -18.42
CA THR A 23 5.32 35.85 -18.75
C THR A 23 5.03 34.37 -18.98
N ILE A 24 5.95 33.67 -19.65
CA ILE A 24 5.85 32.22 -19.87
C ILE A 24 5.90 31.46 -18.53
N TYR A 25 6.80 31.84 -17.62
CA TYR A 25 6.90 31.24 -16.29
C TYR A 25 5.60 31.41 -15.50
N LEU A 26 5.05 32.63 -15.43
CA LEU A 26 3.80 32.90 -14.72
C LEU A 26 2.63 32.11 -15.31
N LEU A 27 2.53 32.04 -16.64
CA LEU A 27 1.49 31.25 -17.32
C LEU A 27 1.61 29.75 -17.01
N ILE A 28 2.83 29.20 -16.99
CA ILE A 28 3.06 27.80 -16.64
C ILE A 28 2.71 27.55 -15.18
N GLU A 29 3.14 28.43 -14.26
CA GLU A 29 2.83 28.33 -12.83
C GLU A 29 1.32 28.31 -12.60
N GLN A 30 0.59 29.27 -13.19
CA GLN A 30 -0.86 29.34 -13.06
C GLN A 30 -1.58 28.16 -13.70
N ALA A 31 -1.15 27.71 -14.89
CA ALA A 31 -1.71 26.53 -15.53
C ALA A 31 -1.44 25.24 -14.74
N SER A 32 -0.27 25.14 -14.09
CA SER A 32 0.10 24.04 -13.20
C SER A 32 -0.76 24.04 -11.93
N GLU A 33 -0.97 25.19 -11.31
CA GLU A 33 -1.85 25.34 -10.14
C GLU A 33 -3.30 24.98 -10.48
N GLU A 34 -3.86 25.55 -11.55
CA GLU A 34 -5.22 25.21 -12.01
C GLU A 34 -5.35 23.74 -12.40
N GLY A 35 -4.31 23.16 -13.02
CA GLY A 35 -4.25 21.75 -13.36
C GLY A 35 -4.26 20.85 -12.11
N ALA A 36 -3.46 21.20 -11.11
CA ALA A 36 -3.40 20.49 -9.84
C ALA A 36 -4.73 20.56 -9.09
N VAL A 37 -5.34 21.75 -8.97
CA VAL A 37 -6.65 21.95 -8.34
C VAL A 37 -7.73 21.14 -9.06
N ARG A 38 -7.74 21.15 -10.40
CA ARG A 38 -8.72 20.37 -11.18
C ARG A 38 -8.54 18.87 -11.02
N ALA A 39 -7.29 18.40 -10.95
CA ALA A 39 -6.99 16.98 -10.70
C ALA A 39 -7.43 16.56 -9.29
N LEU A 40 -7.16 17.38 -8.27
CA LEU A 40 -7.62 17.15 -6.90
C LEU A 40 -9.14 17.15 -6.81
N ALA A 41 -9.82 18.10 -7.47
CA ALA A 41 -11.28 18.15 -7.53
C ALA A 41 -11.90 16.92 -8.24
N GLN A 42 -11.27 16.41 -9.31
CA GLN A 42 -11.71 15.17 -9.96
C GLN A 42 -11.58 13.94 -9.05
N LEU A 43 -10.62 13.97 -8.12
CA LEU A 43 -10.47 12.94 -7.09
C LEU A 43 -11.37 13.18 -5.87
N GLY A 44 -12.15 14.27 -5.86
CA GLY A 44 -12.99 14.67 -4.72
C GLY A 44 -12.19 15.25 -3.54
N LEU A 45 -10.94 15.65 -3.75
CA LEU A 45 -10.01 16.15 -2.73
C LEU A 45 -9.87 17.68 -2.76
N SER A 46 -10.97 18.39 -3.03
CA SER A 46 -10.96 19.85 -3.21
C SER A 46 -11.29 20.63 -1.94
N ASP A 47 -11.83 19.98 -0.91
CA ASP A 47 -12.12 20.62 0.37
C ASP A 47 -10.88 20.71 1.28
N ALA A 48 -10.98 21.55 2.32
CA ALA A 48 -9.87 21.82 3.22
C ALA A 48 -9.52 20.62 4.13
N ASP A 49 -10.45 19.69 4.32
CA ASP A 49 -10.30 18.53 5.21
C ASP A 49 -9.76 17.30 4.46
N ALA A 50 -9.81 17.27 3.13
CA ALA A 50 -9.37 16.17 2.28
C ALA A 50 -7.94 15.69 2.57
N GLY A 51 -7.03 16.60 2.93
CA GLY A 51 -5.67 16.24 3.33
C GLY A 51 -5.63 15.46 4.66
N ALA A 52 -6.48 15.85 5.62
CA ALA A 52 -6.61 15.16 6.91
C ALA A 52 -7.24 13.78 6.73
N ASP A 53 -8.31 13.69 5.95
CA ASP A 53 -9.01 12.44 5.64
C ASP A 53 -8.08 11.40 5.00
N ILE A 54 -7.28 11.81 4.01
CA ILE A 54 -6.30 10.94 3.36
C ILE A 54 -5.21 10.47 4.35
N SER A 55 -4.78 11.35 5.26
CA SER A 55 -3.83 11.00 6.30
C SER A 55 -4.43 9.98 7.29
N GLU A 56 -5.69 10.16 7.68
CA GLU A 56 -6.42 9.24 8.56
C GLU A 56 -6.63 7.88 7.89
N LEU A 57 -7.08 7.85 6.64
CA LEU A 57 -7.22 6.61 5.87
C LEU A 57 -5.89 5.85 5.77
N ARG A 58 -4.78 6.56 5.55
CA ARG A 58 -3.44 5.93 5.56
C ARG A 58 -3.11 5.33 6.93
N ASN A 59 -3.37 6.07 8.00
CA ASN A 59 -3.11 5.58 9.37
C ASN A 59 -3.96 4.35 9.72
N LEU A 60 -5.24 4.34 9.31
CA LEU A 60 -6.12 3.18 9.46
C LEU A 60 -5.62 1.99 8.65
N LEU A 61 -5.16 2.22 7.42
CA LEU A 61 -4.61 1.17 6.56
C LEU A 61 -3.33 0.57 7.15
N ASP A 62 -2.46 1.41 7.71
CA ASP A 62 -1.24 0.99 8.38
C ASP A 62 -1.57 0.15 9.61
N SER A 63 -2.53 0.59 10.44
CA SER A 63 -3.02 -0.18 11.59
C SER A 63 -3.62 -1.53 11.20
N TRP A 64 -4.40 -1.57 10.11
CA TRP A 64 -4.95 -2.81 9.57
C TRP A 64 -3.86 -3.75 9.07
N ARG A 65 -2.88 -3.22 8.34
CA ARG A 65 -1.76 -3.99 7.81
C ARG A 65 -0.93 -4.62 8.92
N ASP A 66 -0.69 -3.87 10.00
CA ASP A 66 0.00 -4.36 11.18
C ASP A 66 -0.82 -5.42 11.92
N THR A 67 -2.13 -5.19 12.06
CA THR A 67 -3.05 -6.17 12.67
C THR A 67 -3.07 -7.48 11.89
N LYS A 68 -3.13 -7.43 10.55
CA LYS A 68 -3.08 -8.62 9.69
C LYS A 68 -1.76 -9.38 9.84
N ARG A 69 -0.64 -8.66 10.00
CA ARG A 69 0.67 -9.28 10.23
C ARG A 69 0.69 -10.02 11.58
N THR A 70 0.18 -9.39 12.63
CA THR A 70 0.10 -9.96 13.98
C THR A 70 -0.84 -11.16 14.05
N ALA A 71 -2.00 -11.09 13.39
CA ALA A 71 -2.95 -12.21 13.30
C ALA A 71 -2.31 -13.43 12.63
N ARG A 72 -1.64 -13.24 11.48
CA ARG A 72 -0.94 -14.33 10.78
C ARG A 72 0.17 -14.95 11.63
N GLN A 73 0.98 -14.14 12.32
CA GLN A 73 2.02 -14.64 13.21
C GLN A 73 1.43 -15.49 14.34
N SER A 74 0.31 -15.06 14.92
CA SER A 74 -0.38 -15.78 15.99
C SER A 74 -0.93 -17.12 15.50
N VAL A 75 -1.55 -17.13 14.32
CA VAL A 75 -2.05 -18.36 13.67
C VAL A 75 -0.92 -19.35 13.40
N ILE A 76 0.19 -18.89 12.79
CA ILE A 76 1.36 -19.76 12.53
C ILE A 76 1.92 -20.33 13.83
N ARG A 77 2.05 -19.51 14.87
CA ARG A 77 2.54 -19.95 16.18
C ARG A 77 1.63 -21.02 16.80
N TRP A 78 0.31 -20.85 16.69
CA TRP A 78 -0.66 -21.83 17.17
C TRP A 78 -0.58 -23.14 16.38
N ILE A 79 -0.46 -23.08 15.06
CA ILE A 79 -0.28 -24.26 14.19
C ILE A 79 0.97 -25.03 14.60
N ILE A 80 2.11 -24.36 14.80
CA ILE A 80 3.35 -25.02 15.24
C ILE A 80 3.15 -25.72 16.59
N ARG A 81 2.48 -25.07 17.55
CA ARG A 81 2.16 -25.68 18.85
C ARG A 81 1.28 -26.92 18.70
N MET A 82 0.28 -26.87 17.82
CA MET A 82 -0.58 -28.02 17.54
C MET A 82 0.19 -29.16 16.88
N CYS A 83 1.03 -28.87 15.89
CA CYS A 83 1.87 -29.87 15.24
C CYS A 83 2.83 -30.55 16.23
N LEU A 84 3.51 -29.78 17.09
CA LEU A 84 4.40 -30.35 18.11
C LEU A 84 3.64 -31.20 19.14
N SER A 85 2.48 -30.72 19.59
CA SER A 85 1.63 -31.46 20.53
C SER A 85 1.14 -32.77 19.90
N ALA A 86 0.68 -32.73 18.65
CA ALA A 86 0.28 -33.92 17.90
C ALA A 86 1.44 -34.92 17.72
N LEU A 87 2.65 -34.42 17.45
CA LEU A 87 3.85 -35.25 17.31
C LEU A 87 4.18 -35.99 18.62
N LEU A 88 4.15 -35.29 19.76
CA LEU A 88 4.40 -35.90 21.07
C LEU A 88 3.34 -36.96 21.42
N ILE A 89 2.06 -36.67 21.17
CA ILE A 89 0.97 -37.63 21.38
C ILE A 89 1.18 -38.86 20.49
N GLY A 90 1.51 -38.66 19.22
CA GLY A 90 1.79 -39.76 18.28
C GLY A 90 2.94 -40.66 18.75
N LEU A 91 4.03 -40.07 19.23
CA LEU A 91 5.15 -40.82 19.81
C LEU A 91 4.74 -41.59 21.07
N ALA A 92 3.99 -40.97 21.97
CA ALA A 92 3.51 -41.62 23.20
C ALA A 92 2.62 -42.84 22.89
N VAL A 93 1.72 -42.72 21.91
CA VAL A 93 0.86 -43.84 21.47
C VAL A 93 1.71 -44.96 20.86
N LYS A 94 2.66 -44.64 19.96
CA LYS A 94 3.52 -45.64 19.35
C LYS A 94 4.35 -46.40 20.39
N LEU A 95 4.93 -45.70 21.37
CA LEU A 95 5.70 -46.31 22.46
C LEU A 95 4.82 -47.21 23.33
N LYS A 96 3.61 -46.77 23.70
CA LYS A 96 2.67 -47.60 24.47
C LYS A 96 2.26 -48.87 23.71
N LEU A 97 2.01 -48.77 22.41
CA LEU A 97 1.67 -49.93 21.58
C LEU A 97 2.83 -50.94 21.49
N ILE A 98 4.06 -50.46 21.33
CA ILE A 98 5.26 -51.31 21.31
C ILE A 98 5.41 -52.03 22.65
N GLN A 99 5.22 -51.31 23.76
CA GLN A 99 5.32 -51.89 25.11
C GLN A 99 4.23 -52.93 25.36
N LEU A 100 3.00 -52.71 24.89
CA LEU A 100 1.91 -53.68 24.99
C LEU A 100 2.24 -54.98 24.22
N GLY A 101 2.77 -54.86 23.00
CA GLY A 101 3.16 -56.01 22.18
C GLY A 101 4.30 -56.85 22.75
N GLN A 102 5.15 -56.28 23.61
CA GLN A 102 6.20 -57.03 24.33
C GLN A 102 5.69 -57.75 25.58
N ILE A 103 4.56 -57.34 26.16
CA ILE A 103 3.99 -57.94 27.38
C ILE A 103 3.06 -59.12 27.04
N PHE A 104 2.39 -59.09 25.89
CA PHE A 104 1.48 -60.14 25.44
C PHE A 104 2.09 -61.10 24.39
N GLY A 105 3.38 -60.94 24.06
CA GLY A 105 4.13 -61.77 23.11
C GLY A 105 4.99 -62.82 23.78
#